data_AF-A0A421DPD3-F1
#
_entry.id   AF-A0A421DPD3-F1
#
_cell.length_a   1.000
_cell.length_b   1.000
_cell.length_c   1.000
_cell.angle_alpha   90.00
_cell.angle_beta   90.00
_cell.angle_gamma   90.00
#
_symmetry.space_group_name_H-M   'P 1'
#
loop_
_entity.id
_entity.type
_entity.pdbx_description
1 polymer ?
#
loop_
_entity_poly.entity_id
_entity_poly.type
_entity_poly.pdbx_seq_one_letter_code
_entity_poly.pdbx_strand_id
1 'polypeptide(L)'
;MQTRKGSTGTRERYSDILLALGVVQSREALGLSLILAKYNKDPKEKNKAIEGIAGIGMKQAPKLVGKAAGRQMANCIVLLAKMAVEEYSRTADDPKSRCRCRGRGKVADLAASRAAGTTIEKICPRCDGTGLKPATSAAVYKVIKALVPDLTQRTWTRNWKVFYDSLITQCYQESTAAEKLFSQLTSPQQ
;
A
#
# COMPACT_ATOMS: atom_id res chain seq x y z
N MET A 1 40.70 38.02 5.68
CA MET A 1 39.41 37.78 6.36
C MET A 1 38.42 37.33 5.30
N GLN A 2 38.31 36.01 5.05
CA GLN A 2 37.37 35.45 4.06
C GLN A 2 36.21 34.83 4.85
N THR A 3 35.03 35.45 4.78
CA THR A 3 33.80 34.89 5.36
C THR A 3 33.26 33.82 4.41
N ARG A 4 33.15 32.59 4.91
CA ARG A 4 32.52 31.46 4.20
C ARG A 4 31.04 31.77 3.97
N LYS A 5 30.63 31.98 2.72
CA LYS A 5 29.23 31.88 2.28
C LYS A 5 28.88 30.39 2.19
N GLY A 6 28.15 29.85 3.17
CA GLY A 6 27.63 28.50 3.08
C GLY A 6 26.99 28.04 4.38
N SER A 7 25.66 27.96 4.42
CA SER A 7 24.85 27.18 5.38
C SER A 7 23.34 27.51 5.31
N THR A 8 22.94 28.71 4.87
CA THR A 8 21.54 29.19 4.98
C THR A 8 20.51 28.32 4.23
N GLY A 9 20.78 27.94 2.98
CA GLY A 9 19.82 27.18 2.17
C GLY A 9 19.54 25.74 2.62
N THR A 10 20.44 25.10 3.38
CA THR A 10 20.22 23.73 3.90
C THR A 10 19.37 23.75 5.17
N ARG A 11 19.53 24.78 5.99
CA ARG A 11 18.78 24.95 7.25
C ARG A 11 17.33 25.37 7.01
N GLU A 12 17.10 26.25 6.03
CA GLU A 12 15.77 26.64 5.56
C GLU A 12 15.00 25.43 4.99
N ARG A 13 15.64 24.62 4.15
CA ARG A 13 15.03 23.39 3.61
C ARG A 13 14.67 22.37 4.70
N TYR A 14 15.50 22.23 5.73
CA TYR A 14 15.21 21.33 6.85
C TYR A 14 14.01 21.80 7.67
N SER A 15 13.89 23.10 7.93
CA SER A 15 12.70 23.65 8.58
C SER A 15 11.43 23.44 7.75
N ASP A 16 11.49 23.57 6.43
CA ASP A 16 10.33 23.34 5.54
C ASP A 16 9.87 21.88 5.59
N ILE A 17 10.82 20.93 5.59
CA ILE A 17 10.52 19.50 5.74
C ILE A 17 9.86 19.22 7.09
N LEU A 18 10.39 19.77 8.18
CA LEU A 18 9.80 19.58 9.51
C LEU A 18 8.41 20.19 9.63
N LEU A 19 8.20 21.40 9.08
CA LEU A 19 6.90 22.03 9.02
C LEU A 19 5.91 21.19 8.20
N ALA A 20 6.32 20.74 7.02
CA ALA A 20 5.51 19.89 6.16
C ALA A 20 5.09 18.60 6.86
N LEU A 21 6.02 17.92 7.53
CA LEU A 21 5.70 16.72 8.32
C LEU A 21 4.69 17.02 9.43
N GLY A 22 4.85 18.12 10.17
CA GLY A 22 3.91 18.53 11.22
C GLY A 22 2.51 18.80 10.67
N VAL A 23 2.41 19.48 9.52
CA VAL A 23 1.13 19.75 8.86
C VAL A 23 0.48 18.46 8.36
N VAL A 24 1.23 17.59 7.68
CA VAL A 24 0.74 16.30 7.18
C VAL A 24 0.27 15.42 8.33
N GLN A 25 1.01 15.35 9.43
CA GLN A 25 0.59 14.60 10.62
C GLN A 25 -0.75 15.12 11.19
N SER A 26 -0.99 16.44 11.13
CA SER A 26 -2.23 17.03 11.65
C SER A 26 -3.44 16.84 10.73
N ARG A 27 -3.25 16.82 9.41
CA ARG A 27 -4.34 16.79 8.42
C ARG A 27 -4.57 15.42 7.78
N GLU A 28 -3.50 14.70 7.50
CA GLU A 28 -3.48 13.45 6.75
C GLU A 28 -2.79 12.33 7.57
N ALA A 29 -3.15 12.25 8.86
CA ALA A 29 -2.51 11.33 9.82
C ALA A 29 -2.55 9.87 9.36
N LEU A 30 -3.68 9.43 8.79
CA LEU A 30 -3.85 8.06 8.29
C LEU A 30 -2.91 7.76 7.10
N GLY A 31 -2.88 8.66 6.12
CA GLY A 31 -1.98 8.58 4.97
C GLY A 31 -0.51 8.54 5.39
N LEU A 32 -0.12 9.37 6.37
CA LEU A 32 1.22 9.35 6.95
C LEU A 32 1.54 8.00 7.63
N SER A 33 0.63 7.49 8.47
CA SER A 33 0.81 6.17 9.12
C SER A 33 0.94 5.04 8.10
N LEU A 34 0.19 5.08 6.99
CA LEU A 34 0.32 4.11 5.89
C LEU A 34 1.69 4.17 5.23
N ILE A 35 2.18 5.36 4.91
CA ILE A 35 3.52 5.55 4.33
C ILE A 35 4.58 5.01 5.29
N LEU A 36 4.53 5.38 6.56
CA LEU A 36 5.47 4.91 7.58
C LEU A 36 5.41 3.39 7.76
N ALA A 37 4.21 2.80 7.76
CA ALA A 37 4.03 1.34 7.82
C ALA A 37 4.67 0.62 6.63
N LYS A 38 4.54 1.18 5.41
CA LYS A 38 5.10 0.62 4.19
C LYS A 38 6.63 0.67 4.14
N TYR A 39 7.23 1.82 4.45
CA TYR A 39 8.66 2.04 4.27
C TYR A 39 9.48 1.71 5.53
N ASN A 40 9.01 2.09 6.72
CA ASN A 40 9.76 1.91 7.96
C ASN A 40 9.42 0.58 8.65
N LYS A 41 8.35 -0.10 8.23
CA LYS A 41 7.85 -1.36 8.81
C LYS A 41 7.59 -1.25 10.32
N ASP A 42 7.24 -0.06 10.79
CA ASP A 42 6.91 0.19 12.20
C ASP A 42 5.58 -0.50 12.56
N PRO A 43 5.55 -1.44 13.53
CA PRO A 43 4.33 -2.12 13.94
C PRO A 43 3.28 -1.16 14.54
N LYS A 44 3.68 -0.04 15.16
CA LYS A 44 2.75 0.93 15.75
C LYS A 44 1.99 1.69 14.67
N GLU A 45 2.70 2.21 13.68
CA GLU A 45 2.10 2.90 12.54
C GLU A 45 1.26 1.95 11.70
N LYS A 46 1.69 0.69 11.55
CA LYS A 46 0.87 -0.35 10.93
C LYS A 46 -0.45 -0.54 11.66
N ASN A 47 -0.46 -0.64 12.99
CA ASN A 47 -1.70 -0.82 13.74
C ASN A 47 -2.63 0.38 13.61
N LYS A 48 -2.10 1.62 13.70
CA LYS A 48 -2.89 2.85 13.45
C LYS A 48 -3.51 2.86 12.05
N ALA A 49 -2.74 2.45 11.04
CA ALA A 49 -3.25 2.34 9.68
C ALA A 49 -4.38 1.30 9.57
N ILE A 50 -4.24 0.14 10.22
CA ILE A 50 -5.28 -0.89 10.26
C ILE A 50 -6.55 -0.36 10.92
N GLU A 51 -6.43 0.31 12.07
CA GLU A 51 -7.56 0.89 12.79
C GLU A 51 -8.27 1.97 11.96
N GLY A 52 -7.52 2.86 11.31
CA GLY A 52 -8.07 3.89 10.44
C GLY A 52 -8.82 3.31 9.23
N ILE A 53 -8.21 2.37 8.52
CA ILE A 53 -8.85 1.70 7.37
C ILE A 53 -10.05 0.85 7.83
N ALA A 54 -9.98 0.19 8.99
CA ALA A 54 -11.11 -0.53 9.55
C ALA A 54 -12.28 0.43 9.88
N GLY A 55 -11.98 1.61 10.44
CA GLY A 55 -12.97 2.65 10.71
C GLY A 55 -13.67 3.16 9.44
N ILE A 56 -12.93 3.33 8.35
CA ILE A 56 -13.50 3.66 7.02
C ILE A 56 -14.35 2.49 6.50
N GLY A 57 -13.82 1.27 6.60
CA GLY A 57 -14.51 0.05 6.19
C GLY A 57 -15.85 -0.15 6.90
N MET A 58 -15.93 0.14 8.20
CA MET A 58 -17.19 0.09 8.97
C MET A 58 -18.26 1.05 8.42
N LYS A 59 -17.87 2.21 7.92
CA LYS A 59 -18.79 3.21 7.36
C LYS A 59 -19.21 2.89 5.93
N GLN A 60 -18.31 2.32 5.13
CA GLN A 60 -18.51 2.08 3.70
C GLN A 60 -18.97 0.64 3.38
N ALA A 61 -19.07 -0.23 4.38
CA ALA A 61 -19.37 -1.62 4.15
C ALA A 61 -20.71 -1.84 3.43
N PRO A 62 -20.74 -2.65 2.36
CA PRO A 62 -21.97 -2.90 1.64
C PRO A 62 -22.92 -3.79 2.46
N LYS A 63 -24.24 -3.56 2.29
CA LYS A 63 -25.31 -4.28 3.02
C LYS A 63 -25.17 -5.81 2.93
N LEU A 64 -24.71 -6.33 1.79
CA LEU A 64 -24.52 -7.76 1.56
C LEU A 64 -23.40 -8.36 2.43
N VAL A 65 -22.31 -7.62 2.63
CA VAL A 65 -21.22 -8.01 3.54
C VAL A 65 -21.75 -7.96 4.98
N GLY A 66 -22.48 -6.90 5.35
CA GLY A 66 -23.11 -6.79 6.66
C GLY A 66 -24.05 -7.94 7.01
N LYS A 67 -24.95 -8.32 6.08
CA LYS A 67 -25.87 -9.44 6.28
C LYS A 67 -25.16 -10.79 6.42
N ALA A 68 -24.13 -11.02 5.62
CA ALA A 68 -23.37 -12.28 5.67
C ALA A 68 -22.47 -12.37 6.91
N ALA A 69 -21.85 -11.26 7.33
CA ALA A 69 -20.97 -11.24 8.50
C ALA A 69 -21.73 -11.28 9.84
N GLY A 70 -22.93 -10.68 9.88
CA GLY A 70 -23.76 -10.63 11.07
C GLY A 70 -22.99 -10.11 12.30
N ARG A 71 -22.95 -10.92 13.36
CA ARG A 71 -22.26 -10.57 14.63
C ARG A 71 -20.74 -10.45 14.47
N GLN A 72 -20.15 -11.06 13.43
CA GLN A 72 -18.71 -11.04 13.17
C GLN A 72 -18.27 -9.86 12.30
N MET A 73 -19.16 -8.91 12.01
CA MET A 73 -18.90 -7.79 11.10
C MET A 73 -17.65 -6.99 11.46
N ALA A 74 -17.51 -6.59 12.72
CA ALA A 74 -16.36 -5.84 13.19
C ALA A 74 -15.05 -6.63 13.01
N ASN A 75 -15.04 -7.91 13.41
CA ASN A 75 -13.87 -8.79 13.26
C ASN A 75 -13.50 -9.01 11.79
N CYS A 76 -14.50 -9.17 10.93
CA CYS A 76 -14.29 -9.30 9.49
C CYS A 76 -13.65 -8.03 8.93
N ILE A 77 -14.14 -6.85 9.30
CA ILE A 77 -13.62 -5.57 8.78
C ILE A 77 -12.20 -5.31 9.27
N VAL A 78 -11.92 -5.52 10.55
CA VAL A 78 -10.56 -5.37 11.09
C VAL A 78 -9.59 -6.31 10.38
N LEU A 79 -10.00 -7.55 10.14
CA LEU A 79 -9.18 -8.52 9.43
C LEU A 79 -8.99 -8.17 7.94
N LEU A 80 -10.04 -7.73 7.25
CA LEU A 80 -9.94 -7.23 5.87
C LEU A 80 -9.01 -6.02 5.78
N ALA A 81 -9.15 -5.06 6.70
CA ALA A 81 -8.27 -3.89 6.79
C ALA A 81 -6.83 -4.29 7.04
N LYS A 82 -6.58 -5.23 7.96
CA LYS A 82 -5.24 -5.79 8.19
C LYS A 82 -4.63 -6.38 6.93
N MET A 83 -5.38 -7.23 6.23
CA MET A 83 -4.92 -7.86 4.99
C MET A 83 -4.74 -6.82 3.87
N ALA A 84 -5.52 -5.73 3.86
CA ALA A 84 -5.41 -4.66 2.87
C ALA A 84 -4.17 -3.80 3.11
N VAL A 85 -3.91 -3.40 4.36
CA VAL A 85 -2.70 -2.66 4.74
C VAL A 85 -1.44 -3.50 4.52
N GLU A 86 -1.50 -4.81 4.79
CA GLU A 86 -0.40 -5.72 4.47
C GLU A 86 -0.14 -5.83 2.98
N GLU A 87 -1.20 -5.89 2.16
CA GLU A 87 -1.09 -5.90 0.70
C GLU A 87 -0.52 -4.59 0.15
N TYR A 88 -1.00 -3.45 0.65
CA TYR A 88 -0.48 -2.12 0.30
C TYR A 88 0.99 -1.95 0.69
N SER A 89 1.40 -2.50 1.85
CA SER A 89 2.75 -2.38 2.40
C SER A 89 3.78 -3.28 1.70
N ARG A 90 3.39 -4.03 0.66
CA ARG A 90 4.30 -4.93 -0.06
C ARG A 90 5.28 -4.13 -0.90
N THR A 91 6.56 -4.42 -0.73
CA THR A 91 7.65 -3.82 -1.51
C THR A 91 8.52 -4.89 -2.15
N ALA A 92 9.20 -4.55 -3.25
CA ALA A 92 10.09 -5.47 -3.96
C ALA A 92 11.29 -5.89 -3.08
N ASP A 93 11.59 -5.11 -2.04
CA ASP A 93 12.67 -5.38 -1.10
C ASP A 93 12.31 -6.42 -0.05
N ASP A 94 11.02 -6.73 0.16
CA ASP A 94 10.60 -7.83 1.02
C ASP A 94 10.74 -9.19 0.30
N PRO A 95 11.60 -10.11 0.77
CA PRO A 95 11.75 -11.44 0.16
C PRO A 95 10.44 -12.24 0.04
N LYS A 96 9.49 -12.02 0.96
CA LYS A 96 8.19 -12.72 0.92
C LYS A 96 7.33 -12.23 -0.23
N SER A 97 7.35 -10.92 -0.48
CA SER A 97 6.55 -10.26 -1.52
C SER A 97 7.23 -10.19 -2.89
N ARG A 98 8.55 -10.31 -2.95
CA ARG A 98 9.37 -10.17 -4.16
C ARG A 98 9.12 -11.27 -5.19
N CYS A 99 8.90 -10.88 -6.45
CA CYS A 99 8.84 -11.83 -7.56
C CYS A 99 10.20 -12.53 -7.78
N ARG A 100 10.16 -13.72 -8.38
CA ARG A 100 11.35 -14.50 -8.75
C ARG A 100 12.25 -13.80 -9.78
N CYS A 101 11.78 -12.73 -10.43
CA CYS A 101 12.63 -11.83 -11.22
C CYS A 101 13.55 -10.93 -10.37
N ARG A 102 13.59 -11.14 -9.04
CA ARG A 102 14.32 -10.33 -8.04
C ARG A 102 13.84 -8.87 -7.97
N GLY A 103 12.54 -8.65 -8.15
CA GLY A 103 11.97 -7.29 -8.10
C GLY A 103 12.15 -6.46 -9.37
N ARG A 104 12.95 -6.93 -10.35
CA ARG A 104 13.27 -6.16 -11.57
C ARG A 104 12.08 -5.84 -12.49
N GLY A 105 10.96 -6.55 -12.37
CA GLY A 105 9.84 -6.45 -13.31
C GLY A 105 10.13 -6.94 -14.74
N LYS A 106 11.39 -7.19 -15.09
CA LYS A 106 11.84 -7.63 -16.42
C LYS A 106 12.66 -8.91 -16.35
N VAL A 107 12.67 -9.66 -17.44
CA VAL A 107 13.46 -10.87 -17.65
C VAL A 107 14.06 -10.85 -19.06
N ALA A 108 15.20 -11.50 -19.25
CA ALA A 108 15.81 -11.58 -20.59
C ALA A 108 14.89 -12.35 -21.55
N ASP A 109 14.66 -11.79 -22.74
CA ASP A 109 14.06 -12.51 -23.84
C ASP A 109 15.15 -13.30 -24.56
N LEU A 110 15.26 -14.59 -24.24
CA LEU A 110 16.29 -15.46 -24.80
C LEU A 110 16.20 -15.60 -26.33
N ALA A 111 14.99 -15.52 -26.90
CA ALA A 111 14.80 -15.67 -28.34
C ALA A 111 15.25 -14.40 -29.07
N ALA A 112 14.74 -13.24 -28.65
CA ALA A 112 15.13 -11.96 -29.22
C ALA A 112 16.61 -11.64 -28.98
N SER A 113 17.15 -12.00 -27.80
CA SER A 113 18.55 -11.75 -27.48
C SER A 113 19.49 -12.56 -28.36
N ARG A 114 19.14 -13.83 -28.66
CA ARG A 114 19.93 -14.67 -29.58
C ARG A 114 19.89 -14.13 -31.01
N ALA A 115 18.73 -13.67 -31.47
CA ALA A 115 18.59 -13.11 -32.82
C ALA A 115 19.35 -11.79 -32.98
N ALA A 116 19.36 -10.93 -31.95
CA ALA A 116 19.98 -9.61 -32.01
C ALA A 116 21.47 -9.60 -31.60
N GLY A 117 22.01 -10.69 -31.06
CA GLY A 117 23.39 -10.75 -30.54
C GLY A 117 23.64 -9.89 -29.30
N THR A 118 22.59 -9.34 -28.68
CA THR A 118 22.63 -8.48 -27.51
C THR A 118 21.50 -8.83 -26.53
N THR A 119 21.61 -8.42 -25.27
CA THR A 119 20.57 -8.72 -24.27
C THR A 119 19.34 -7.85 -24.50
N ILE A 120 18.24 -8.49 -24.91
CA ILE A 120 16.91 -7.89 -25.03
C ILE A 120 16.08 -8.29 -23.81
N GLU A 121 15.47 -7.32 -23.13
CA GLU A 121 14.58 -7.57 -22.00
C GLU A 121 13.11 -7.59 -22.42
N LYS A 122 12.32 -8.40 -21.74
CA LYS A 122 10.86 -8.37 -21.80
C LYS A 122 10.24 -8.23 -20.41
N ILE A 123 8.97 -7.84 -20.38
CA ILE A 123 8.17 -7.80 -19.15
C ILE A 123 8.13 -9.20 -18.53
N CYS A 124 8.32 -9.27 -17.21
CA CYS A 124 8.27 -10.53 -16.49
C CYS A 124 6.85 -11.09 -16.52
N PRO A 125 6.61 -12.30 -17.08
CA PRO A 125 5.27 -12.86 -17.23
C PRO A 125 4.66 -13.38 -15.93
N ARG A 126 5.37 -13.27 -14.80
CA ARG A 126 4.89 -13.71 -13.48
C ARG A 126 4.35 -12.58 -12.62
N CYS A 127 4.82 -11.37 -12.87
CA CYS A 127 4.45 -10.20 -12.09
C CYS A 127 3.98 -9.05 -12.96
N ASP A 128 3.92 -9.25 -14.29
CA ASP A 128 3.46 -8.27 -15.27
C ASP A 128 4.16 -6.91 -15.10
N GLY A 129 5.46 -6.95 -14.82
CA GLY A 129 6.27 -5.73 -14.64
C GLY A 129 6.32 -5.18 -13.22
N THR A 130 5.44 -5.61 -12.31
CA THR A 130 5.36 -5.03 -10.93
C THR A 130 6.55 -5.38 -10.05
N GLY A 131 7.29 -6.45 -10.36
CA GLY A 131 8.36 -6.96 -9.49
C GLY A 131 7.87 -7.66 -8.21
N LEU A 132 6.56 -7.69 -7.97
CA LEU A 132 5.92 -8.33 -6.82
C LEU A 132 5.25 -9.65 -7.21
N LYS A 133 5.16 -10.60 -6.28
CA LYS A 133 4.32 -11.78 -6.49
C LYS A 133 2.86 -11.33 -6.67
N PRO A 134 2.06 -11.93 -7.56
CA PRO A 134 0.64 -11.60 -7.64
C PRO A 134 -0.05 -11.79 -6.29
N ALA A 135 -0.78 -10.76 -5.86
CA ALA A 135 -1.65 -10.84 -4.71
C ALA A 135 -2.81 -11.78 -5.04
N THR A 136 -3.15 -12.71 -4.14
CA THR A 136 -4.35 -13.53 -4.33
C THR A 136 -5.32 -13.31 -3.18
N SER A 137 -6.57 -12.98 -3.52
CA SER A 137 -7.66 -12.86 -2.54
C SER A 137 -8.02 -14.20 -1.87
N ALA A 138 -7.44 -15.32 -2.34
CA ALA A 138 -7.67 -16.66 -1.80
C ALA A 138 -7.21 -16.80 -0.35
N ALA A 139 -6.08 -16.18 0.02
CA ALA A 139 -5.62 -16.18 1.41
C ALA A 139 -6.63 -15.45 2.30
N VAL A 140 -7.09 -14.28 1.86
CA VAL A 140 -8.09 -13.47 2.58
C VAL A 140 -9.41 -14.22 2.73
N TYR A 141 -9.90 -14.86 1.65
CA TYR A 141 -11.11 -15.68 1.69
C TYR A 141 -11.02 -16.78 2.75
N LYS A 142 -9.89 -17.51 2.82
CA LYS A 142 -9.71 -18.60 3.79
C LYS A 142 -9.84 -18.10 5.22
N VAL A 143 -9.25 -16.95 5.55
CA VAL A 143 -9.33 -16.41 6.91
C VAL A 143 -10.73 -15.88 7.22
N ILE A 144 -11.38 -15.20 6.28
CA ILE A 144 -12.75 -14.70 6.47
C ILE A 144 -13.76 -15.85 6.59
N LYS A 145 -13.58 -16.94 5.84
CA LYS A 145 -14.42 -18.13 5.94
C LYS A 145 -14.39 -18.77 7.33
N ALA A 146 -13.27 -18.65 8.06
CA ALA A 146 -13.20 -19.12 9.44
C ALA A 146 -14.12 -18.31 10.39
N LEU A 147 -14.38 -17.03 10.06
CA LEU A 147 -15.31 -16.18 10.81
C LEU A 147 -16.76 -16.31 10.31
N VAL A 148 -16.94 -16.58 9.01
CA VAL A 148 -18.24 -16.74 8.35
C VAL A 148 -18.25 -18.07 7.59
N PRO A 149 -18.54 -19.20 8.28
CA PRO A 149 -18.46 -20.54 7.69
C PRO A 149 -19.34 -20.74 6.44
N ASP A 150 -20.51 -20.11 6.42
CA ASP A 150 -21.48 -20.18 5.31
C ASP A 150 -21.06 -19.33 4.09
N LEU A 151 -19.93 -18.62 4.17
CA LEU A 151 -19.46 -17.80 3.06
C LEU A 151 -18.95 -18.65 1.90
N THR A 152 -19.71 -18.65 0.81
CA THR A 152 -19.33 -19.33 -0.44
C THR A 152 -18.28 -18.53 -1.21
N GLN A 153 -17.47 -19.23 -2.03
CA GLN A 153 -16.50 -18.62 -2.93
C GLN A 153 -17.16 -17.64 -3.92
N ARG A 154 -18.37 -17.97 -4.40
CA ARG A 154 -19.11 -17.11 -5.34
C ARG A 154 -19.52 -15.80 -4.68
N THR A 155 -20.04 -15.85 -3.46
CA THR A 155 -20.40 -14.65 -2.67
C THR A 155 -19.16 -13.83 -2.35
N TRP A 156 -18.04 -14.49 -2.04
CA TRP A 156 -16.76 -13.83 -1.84
C TRP A 156 -16.35 -13.03 -3.08
N THR A 157 -16.21 -13.69 -4.23
CA THR A 157 -15.69 -13.05 -5.45
C THR A 157 -16.56 -11.88 -5.92
N ARG A 158 -17.89 -11.99 -5.81
CA ARG A 158 -18.82 -10.95 -6.32
C ARG A 158 -18.97 -9.75 -5.39
N ASN A 159 -18.90 -9.96 -4.08
CA ASN A 159 -19.24 -8.92 -3.10
C ASN A 159 -18.06 -8.56 -2.19
N TRP A 160 -17.51 -9.56 -1.49
CA TRP A 160 -16.50 -9.32 -0.46
C TRP A 160 -15.13 -8.96 -1.05
N LYS A 161 -14.74 -9.59 -2.17
CA LYS A 161 -13.49 -9.27 -2.86
C LYS A 161 -13.51 -7.83 -3.35
N VAL A 162 -14.63 -7.36 -3.91
CA VAL A 162 -14.77 -5.98 -4.38
C VAL A 162 -14.60 -5.00 -3.22
N PHE A 163 -15.21 -5.30 -2.06
CA PHE A 163 -15.04 -4.50 -0.86
C PHE A 163 -13.60 -4.57 -0.29
N TYR A 164 -12.96 -5.73 -0.31
CA TYR A 164 -11.56 -5.86 0.07
C TYR A 164 -10.64 -5.04 -0.85
N ASP A 165 -10.83 -5.13 -2.16
CA ASP A 165 -10.08 -4.38 -3.16
C ASP A 165 -10.28 -2.87 -2.96
N SER A 166 -11.50 -2.42 -2.59
CA SER A 166 -11.74 -1.00 -2.28
C SER A 166 -11.01 -0.51 -1.03
N LEU A 167 -10.79 -1.37 -0.02
CA LEU A 167 -9.97 -1.01 1.14
C LEU A 167 -8.49 -0.85 0.77
N ILE A 168 -7.98 -1.67 -0.17
CA ILE A 168 -6.64 -1.48 -0.73
C ILE A 168 -6.58 -0.15 -1.49
N THR A 169 -7.57 0.13 -2.33
CA THR A 169 -7.66 1.43 -3.04
C THR A 169 -7.67 2.60 -2.07
N GLN A 170 -8.41 2.50 -0.96
CA GLN A 170 -8.41 3.54 0.07
C GLN A 170 -7.01 3.74 0.66
N CYS A 171 -6.25 2.68 0.96
CA CYS A 171 -4.88 2.81 1.44
C CYS A 171 -4.02 3.66 0.50
N TYR A 172 -4.12 3.41 -0.82
CA TYR A 172 -3.41 4.22 -1.81
C TYR A 172 -3.90 5.67 -1.82
N GLN A 173 -5.21 5.91 -1.81
CA GLN A 173 -5.78 7.26 -1.81
C GLN A 173 -5.31 8.09 -0.63
N GLU A 174 -5.36 7.54 0.59
CA GLU A 174 -4.89 8.19 1.81
C GLU A 174 -3.39 8.50 1.72
N SER A 175 -2.57 7.54 1.26
CA SER A 175 -1.13 7.76 1.09
C SER A 175 -0.83 8.85 0.06
N THR A 176 -1.54 8.88 -1.07
CA THR A 176 -1.36 9.88 -2.12
C THR A 176 -1.82 11.27 -1.65
N ALA A 177 -2.86 11.37 -0.83
CA ALA A 177 -3.27 12.64 -0.23
C ALA A 177 -2.17 13.20 0.69
N ALA A 178 -1.62 12.36 1.57
CA ALA A 178 -0.49 12.73 2.43
C ALA A 178 0.76 13.14 1.64
N GLU A 179 1.14 12.37 0.62
CA GLU A 179 2.28 12.68 -0.27
C GLU A 179 2.05 14.00 -1.01
N LYS A 180 0.86 14.23 -1.57
CA LYS A 180 0.52 15.46 -2.28
C LYS A 180 0.64 16.67 -1.36
N LEU A 181 0.08 16.60 -0.15
CA LEU A 181 0.17 17.68 0.84
C LEU A 181 1.63 17.94 1.24
N PHE A 182 2.41 16.88 1.48
CA PHE A 182 3.84 16.99 1.76
C PHE A 182 4.59 17.69 0.61
N SER A 183 4.37 17.26 -0.63
CA SER A 183 5.02 17.84 -1.81
C SER A 183 4.63 19.29 -2.02
N GLN A 184 3.37 19.68 -1.78
CA GLN A 184 2.93 21.08 -1.87
C GLN A 184 3.69 22.01 -0.90
N LEU A 185 4.01 21.51 0.30
CA LEU A 185 4.69 22.30 1.34
C LEU A 185 6.21 22.31 1.21
N THR A 186 6.78 21.32 0.51
CA THR A 186 8.23 21.19 0.32
C THR A 186 8.71 21.60 -1.08
N SER A 187 7.79 21.86 -2.01
CA SER A 187 8.14 22.39 -3.32
C SER A 187 8.61 23.84 -3.19
N PRO A 188 9.68 24.24 -3.89
CA PRO A 188 10.11 25.63 -3.91
C PRO A 188 8.97 26.52 -4.40
N GLN A 189 8.64 27.55 -3.61
CA GLN A 189 7.74 28.60 -4.06
C GLN A 189 8.48 29.41 -5.14
N GLN A 190 7.91 29.48 -6.34
CA GLN A 190 8.40 30.33 -7.43
C GLN A 190 8.09 31.80 -7.16
#